data_AF-A0AAN5YHR2-F1
#
_entry.id   AF-A0AAN5YHR2-F1
#
_cell.length_a   1.000
_cell.length_b   1.000
_cell.length_c   1.000
_cell.angle_alpha   90.00
_cell.angle_beta   90.00
_cell.angle_gamma   90.00
#
_symmetry.space_group_name_H-M   'P 1'
#
loop_
_entity.id
_entity.type
_entity.pdbx_description
1 polymer ?
#
loop_
_entity_poly.entity_id
_entity_poly.type
_entity_poly.pdbx_seq_one_letter_code
_entity_poly.pdbx_strand_id
1 'polypeptide(L)'
;MWSFFTIAPYACILGLLLFVYFIAYPFVEYIRDPKGLRRYPNFHPFSGMSAIPFMALASRGFRSMELMKLHRKHPVLRTGPNSLSYGDVRAIKDIYGHNTKCIKDPSYIVTAGTHYHLADVVDKPDHARKRKVLSSAYALKNLETWEYKVSDKLERLIAHFDRVCTKPPSPAIAEGKAAPDPADLTVDFRAWTNYFTLDAIADIGLSEKLGFLDSGSDVCTAERKDGTTYEVHLREALYPTARKQSLILWNYEWYPVLNKLVNVVPFFGRMQRSSDNWDNIVWRRASQRLHRYEAGEKLDDFFQALMEDKNGHPNNLEWGEIVAEVNIMMNAGSVTTAIAIANVMYQLLKNPRCLAKLREEVDAVLEEDEIIAPYDKVKHLPYLRACLDESLRIFPPTSHGLPRQTPPEGMEILGQWVPGNTSVSISALVAHRDESVFPQADRYIPERWLGEEGKALQPYFVAFSAGARSCIGRNISYLEQTKAIASLVHRYEFALPHPGWELKRLETMNLILGDMPVKKKMGYHPIELRIQVLSLSAFGVDSKAIAAGLDIPIRSVQRIIHRAKERGFDPATNPRVKMEYVEDAERSGRPKKGSKLVAAESQAGSTSGPGSGSGSAVEAESEAGEGRSMPEAQA
;
A
#
# COMPACT_ATOMS: atom_id res chain seq x y z
N MET A 1 55.07 31.23 10.05
CA MET A 1 55.31 30.27 11.15
C MET A 1 54.76 30.71 12.52
N TRP A 2 54.49 31.99 12.77
CA TRP A 2 53.97 32.48 14.08
C TRP A 2 52.46 32.23 14.34
N SER A 3 51.67 31.82 13.35
CA SER A 3 50.22 31.59 13.50
C SER A 3 49.83 30.17 13.94
N PHE A 4 50.73 29.18 13.83
CA PHE A 4 50.40 27.79 14.20
C PHE A 4 50.53 27.53 15.70
N PHE A 5 51.49 28.19 16.37
CA PHE A 5 51.70 28.05 17.82
C PHE A 5 50.63 28.76 18.66
N THR A 6 49.93 29.76 18.12
CA THR A 6 48.86 30.49 18.82
C THR A 6 47.51 29.78 18.77
N ILE A 7 47.27 28.90 17.77
CA ILE A 7 45.99 28.18 17.58
C ILE A 7 46.01 26.80 18.27
N ALA A 8 47.19 26.17 18.37
CA ALA A 8 47.37 24.85 18.97
C ALA A 8 46.74 24.67 20.38
N PRO A 9 46.89 25.58 21.36
CA PRO A 9 46.27 25.42 22.66
C PRO A 9 44.74 25.44 22.60
N TYR A 10 44.15 26.29 21.76
CA TYR A 10 42.68 26.35 21.59
C TYR A 10 42.14 25.11 20.89
N ALA A 11 42.84 24.59 19.88
CA ALA A 11 42.47 23.35 19.21
C ALA A 11 42.55 22.14 20.16
N CYS A 12 43.57 22.08 21.01
CA CYS A 12 43.69 21.05 22.05
C CYS A 12 42.58 21.15 23.10
N ILE A 13 42.25 22.36 23.57
CA ILE A 13 41.14 22.58 24.52
C ILE A 13 39.82 22.17 23.88
N LEU A 14 39.55 22.59 22.63
CA LEU A 14 38.33 22.19 21.91
C LEU A 14 38.28 20.67 21.73
N GLY A 15 39.39 20.04 21.33
CA GLY A 15 39.49 18.59 21.20
C GLY A 15 39.20 17.86 22.52
N LEU A 16 39.75 18.35 23.63
CA LEU A 16 39.48 17.80 24.97
C LEU A 16 38.02 17.98 25.36
N LEU A 17 37.43 19.16 25.14
CA LEU A 17 36.01 19.42 25.43
C LEU A 17 35.09 18.51 24.59
N LEU A 18 35.38 18.33 23.31
CA LEU A 18 34.66 17.41 22.44
C LEU A 18 34.80 15.97 22.92
N PHE A 19 36.01 15.52 23.28
CA PHE A 19 36.23 14.19 23.85
C PHE A 19 35.44 13.98 25.15
N VAL A 20 35.48 14.95 26.06
CA VAL A 20 34.74 14.89 27.32
C VAL A 20 33.24 14.81 27.05
N TYR A 21 32.71 15.64 26.17
CA TYR A 21 31.27 15.69 25.90
C TYR A 21 30.75 14.48 25.12
N PHE A 22 31.46 14.03 24.07
CA PHE A 22 30.98 12.97 23.18
C PHE A 22 31.38 11.56 23.63
N ILE A 23 32.42 11.41 24.45
CA ILE A 23 32.97 10.10 24.83
C ILE A 23 32.98 9.92 26.34
N ALA A 24 33.67 10.79 27.09
CA ALA A 24 33.85 10.58 28.53
C ALA A 24 32.54 10.71 29.31
N TYR A 25 31.74 11.75 29.06
CA TYR A 25 30.48 11.99 29.76
C TYR A 25 29.45 10.88 29.50
N PRO A 26 29.15 10.46 28.25
CA PRO A 26 28.24 9.34 28.03
C PRO A 26 28.73 8.02 28.62
N PHE A 27 30.04 7.78 28.62
CA PHE A 27 30.64 6.61 29.27
C PHE A 27 30.44 6.65 30.80
N VAL A 28 30.72 7.79 31.44
CA VAL A 28 30.50 7.97 32.88
C VAL A 28 29.03 7.82 33.24
N GLU A 29 28.12 8.44 32.49
CA GLU A 29 26.67 8.31 32.69
C GLU A 29 26.20 6.85 32.51
N TYR A 30 26.76 6.14 31.52
CA TYR A 30 26.49 4.72 31.36
C TYR A 30 26.97 3.90 32.57
N ILE A 31 28.16 4.16 33.12
CA ILE A 31 28.67 3.44 34.29
C ILE A 31 27.86 3.76 35.55
N ARG A 32 27.55 5.04 35.79
CA ARG A 32 26.75 5.51 36.94
C ARG A 32 25.33 4.95 36.92
N ASP A 33 24.75 4.78 35.73
CA ASP A 33 23.42 4.25 35.49
C ASP A 33 22.33 4.86 36.40
N PRO A 34 22.17 6.20 36.41
CA PRO A 34 21.25 6.88 37.33
C PRO A 34 19.79 6.42 37.17
N LYS A 35 19.45 5.85 36.02
CA LYS A 35 18.12 5.32 35.69
C LYS A 35 18.03 3.78 35.84
N GLY A 36 19.09 3.09 36.23
CA GLY A 36 19.07 1.63 36.38
C GLY A 36 18.76 0.88 35.06
N LEU A 37 19.06 1.46 33.90
CA LEU A 37 18.73 0.91 32.59
C LEU A 37 19.74 -0.13 32.12
N ARG A 38 20.89 -0.32 32.79
CA ARG A 38 21.87 -1.38 32.45
C ARG A 38 21.33 -2.79 32.67
N ARG A 39 20.26 -2.94 33.45
CA ARG A 39 19.57 -4.23 33.61
C ARG A 39 18.96 -4.75 32.32
N TYR A 40 18.70 -3.87 31.35
CA TYR A 40 18.22 -4.26 30.03
C TYR A 40 19.41 -4.55 29.10
N PRO A 41 19.39 -5.66 28.35
CA PRO A 41 20.43 -5.95 27.39
C PRO A 41 20.46 -4.87 26.32
N ASN A 42 21.66 -4.39 25.98
CA ASN A 42 21.83 -3.49 24.86
C ASN A 42 21.71 -4.27 23.55
N PHE A 43 21.03 -3.71 22.54
CA PHE A 43 21.02 -4.32 21.20
C PHE A 43 22.42 -4.25 20.54
N HIS A 44 23.23 -3.26 20.93
CA HIS A 44 24.62 -3.07 20.52
C HIS A 44 25.46 -2.66 21.74
N PRO A 45 26.74 -3.06 21.89
CA PRO A 45 27.55 -2.73 23.08
C PRO A 45 27.57 -1.25 23.49
N PHE A 46 27.44 -0.34 22.52
CA PHE A 46 27.43 1.11 22.75
C PHE A 46 26.04 1.73 22.94
N SER A 47 24.94 0.98 22.87
CA SER A 47 23.58 1.55 22.94
C SER A 47 23.31 2.27 24.26
N GLY A 48 23.92 1.81 25.36
CA GLY A 48 23.78 2.48 26.66
C GLY A 48 24.47 3.85 26.74
N MET A 49 25.40 4.14 25.82
CA MET A 49 26.16 5.41 25.77
C MET A 49 25.73 6.30 24.62
N SER A 50 25.24 5.74 23.50
CA SER A 50 24.89 6.52 22.32
C SER A 50 23.80 5.86 21.48
N ALA A 51 23.00 6.68 20.81
CA ALA A 51 22.03 6.23 19.81
C ALA A 51 22.66 6.02 18.41
N ILE A 52 23.95 6.33 18.24
CA ILE A 52 24.67 6.18 16.96
C ILE A 52 24.58 4.75 16.40
N PRO A 53 24.71 3.66 17.19
CA PRO A 53 24.51 2.31 16.64
C PRO A 53 23.12 2.12 16.04
N PHE A 54 22.09 2.75 16.62
CA PHE A 54 20.70 2.63 16.16
C PHE A 54 20.46 3.42 14.88
N MET A 55 21.10 4.59 14.77
CA MET A 55 21.20 5.39 13.55
C MET A 55 21.95 4.63 12.44
N ALA A 56 23.10 4.04 12.77
CA ALA A 56 23.90 3.26 11.82
C ALA A 56 23.15 2.02 11.31
N LEU A 57 22.35 1.38 12.17
CA LEU A 57 21.52 0.24 11.77
C LEU A 57 20.49 0.61 10.69
N ALA A 58 19.96 1.84 10.68
CA ALA A 58 19.06 2.31 9.62
C ALA A 58 19.75 2.36 8.23
N SER A 59 21.07 2.54 8.17
CA SER A 59 21.81 2.51 6.90
C SER A 59 21.85 1.12 6.25
N ARG A 60 21.57 0.05 7.00
CA ARG A 60 21.44 -1.33 6.49
C ARG A 60 20.08 -1.62 5.83
N GLY A 61 19.17 -0.66 5.87
CA GLY A 61 17.94 -0.67 5.08
C GLY A 61 16.70 -1.26 5.73
N PHE A 62 16.79 -2.14 6.73
CA PHE A 62 15.60 -2.63 7.46
C PHE A 62 15.93 -2.93 8.93
N ARG A 63 15.90 -1.88 9.75
CA ARG A 63 16.29 -1.91 11.17
C ARG A 63 15.33 -2.74 12.03
N SER A 64 14.02 -2.64 11.85
CA SER A 64 13.05 -3.39 12.65
C SER A 64 13.13 -4.89 12.45
N MET A 65 13.60 -5.36 11.28
CA MET A 65 13.89 -6.79 11.06
C MET A 65 15.02 -7.28 11.96
N GLU A 66 16.03 -6.46 12.22
CA GLU A 66 17.12 -6.81 13.14
C GLU A 66 16.64 -6.80 14.59
N LEU A 67 15.86 -5.80 14.98
CA LEU A 67 15.22 -5.77 16.31
C LEU A 67 14.33 -7.00 16.54
N MET A 68 13.56 -7.41 15.53
CA MET A 68 12.71 -8.61 15.61
C MET A 68 13.53 -9.87 15.88
N LYS A 69 14.68 -10.06 15.21
CA LYS A 69 15.56 -11.21 15.49
C LYS A 69 16.09 -11.20 16.92
N LEU A 70 16.48 -10.02 17.43
CA LEU A 70 16.98 -9.88 18.80
C LEU A 70 15.87 -10.09 19.85
N HIS A 71 14.65 -9.64 19.55
CA HIS A 71 13.49 -9.81 20.43
C HIS A 71 13.05 -11.26 20.62
N ARG A 72 13.45 -12.18 19.73
CA ARG A 72 13.27 -13.64 19.95
C ARG A 72 13.99 -14.15 21.20
N LYS A 73 15.04 -13.44 21.66
CA LYS A 73 15.82 -13.81 22.85
C LYS A 73 15.60 -12.85 24.02
N HIS A 74 15.26 -11.60 23.75
CA HIS A 74 15.19 -10.54 24.75
C HIS A 74 13.85 -9.81 24.69
N PRO A 75 12.99 -9.88 25.71
CA PRO A 75 11.69 -9.22 25.69
C PRO A 75 11.80 -7.68 25.69
N VAL A 76 12.91 -7.15 26.21
CA VAL A 76 13.21 -5.71 26.22
C VAL A 76 14.67 -5.49 25.84
N LEU A 77 14.93 -4.53 24.95
CA LEU A 77 16.26 -4.15 24.48
C LEU A 77 16.48 -2.65 24.69
N ARG A 78 17.67 -2.27 25.18
CA ARG A 78 18.10 -0.88 25.22
C ARG A 78 18.66 -0.46 23.85
N THR A 79 17.99 0.48 23.20
CA THR A 79 18.31 0.98 21.83
C THR A 79 19.09 2.30 21.84
N GLY A 80 19.08 3.01 22.96
CA GLY A 80 19.85 4.22 23.18
C GLY A 80 20.04 4.49 24.68
N PRO A 81 20.73 5.60 25.05
CA PRO A 81 21.01 5.93 26.44
C PRO A 81 19.75 5.98 27.30
N ASN A 82 18.64 6.41 26.71
CA ASN A 82 17.37 6.60 27.39
C ASN A 82 16.19 6.03 26.59
N SER A 83 16.43 4.96 25.82
CA SER A 83 15.41 4.37 24.93
C SER A 83 15.37 2.84 25.06
N LEU A 84 14.15 2.33 25.21
CA LEU A 84 13.83 0.91 25.33
C LEU A 84 12.88 0.47 24.19
N SER A 85 13.25 -0.61 23.52
CA SER A 85 12.41 -1.34 22.57
C SER A 85 11.82 -2.55 23.30
N TYR A 86 10.51 -2.73 23.20
CA TYR A 86 9.79 -3.86 23.74
C TYR A 86 9.44 -4.85 22.61
N GLY A 87 9.62 -6.13 22.88
CA GLY A 87 9.21 -7.23 21.99
C GLY A 87 8.03 -8.05 22.51
N ASP A 88 7.66 -7.86 23.77
CA ASP A 88 6.51 -8.53 24.39
C ASP A 88 5.22 -7.73 24.12
N VAL A 89 4.27 -8.36 23.44
CA VAL A 89 3.02 -7.71 23.01
C VAL A 89 2.14 -7.22 24.16
N ARG A 90 2.32 -7.74 25.38
CA ARG A 90 1.55 -7.27 26.55
C ARG A 90 1.88 -5.81 26.89
N ALA A 91 3.04 -5.31 26.49
CA ALA A 91 3.45 -3.92 26.68
C ALA A 91 2.62 -2.94 25.84
N ILE A 92 1.91 -3.40 24.80
CA ILE A 92 1.05 -2.55 23.95
C ILE A 92 0.03 -1.79 24.82
N LYS A 93 -0.60 -2.48 25.78
CA LYS A 93 -1.59 -1.86 26.66
C LYS A 93 -0.97 -0.76 27.53
N ASP A 94 0.20 -1.01 28.09
CA ASP A 94 0.87 -0.07 29.00
C ASP A 94 1.43 1.14 28.25
N ILE A 95 2.00 0.94 27.06
CA ILE A 95 2.65 1.98 26.25
C ILE A 95 1.65 2.78 25.41
N TYR A 96 0.67 2.11 24.79
CA TYR A 96 -0.25 2.71 23.82
C TYR A 96 -1.72 2.71 24.23
N GLY A 97 -2.11 1.98 25.28
CA GLY A 97 -3.51 1.84 25.68
C GLY A 97 -4.18 3.16 26.06
N HIS A 98 -5.52 3.18 26.06
CA HIS A 98 -6.32 4.39 26.32
C HIS A 98 -5.97 5.09 27.64
N ASN A 99 -5.59 4.33 28.66
CA ASN A 99 -5.26 4.84 30.00
C ASN A 99 -3.76 5.02 30.24
N THR A 100 -2.92 4.94 29.19
CA THR A 100 -1.48 5.10 29.37
C THR A 100 -1.14 6.50 29.88
N LYS A 101 -0.24 6.54 30.87
CA LYS A 101 0.35 7.78 31.34
C LYS A 101 1.40 8.31 30.36
N CYS A 102 1.90 7.47 29.47
CA CYS A 102 2.85 7.86 28.45
C CYS A 102 2.33 9.03 27.59
N ILE A 103 3.25 9.89 27.19
CA ILE A 103 3.04 10.94 26.19
C ILE A 103 3.80 10.60 24.91
N LYS A 104 3.59 11.36 23.83
CA LYS A 104 4.46 11.25 22.66
C LYS A 104 5.88 11.65 23.04
N ASP A 105 6.85 10.97 22.45
CA ASP A 105 8.25 11.19 22.71
C ASP A 105 8.76 12.55 22.16
N PRO A 106 9.83 13.14 22.73
CA PRO A 106 10.42 14.37 22.19
C PRO A 106 10.85 14.29 20.72
N SER A 107 11.04 13.08 20.16
CA SER A 107 11.28 12.89 18.73
C SER A 107 10.27 13.62 17.85
N TYR A 108 9.00 13.67 18.27
CA TYR A 108 7.93 14.32 17.51
C TYR A 108 8.06 15.84 17.50
N ILE A 109 8.62 16.43 18.58
CA ILE A 109 8.83 17.88 18.69
C ILE A 109 9.95 18.32 17.76
N VAL A 110 11.09 17.61 17.80
CA VAL A 110 12.28 18.02 17.03
C VAL A 110 12.12 17.83 15.52
N THR A 111 11.15 17.02 15.08
CA THR A 111 10.80 16.85 13.66
C THR A 111 9.60 17.68 13.21
N ALA A 112 8.95 18.40 14.11
CA ALA A 112 7.78 19.21 13.79
C ALA A 112 8.15 20.38 12.88
N GLY A 113 7.17 20.86 12.13
CA GLY A 113 7.26 22.13 11.40
C GLY A 113 7.20 23.32 12.35
N THR A 114 6.86 24.50 11.82
CA THR A 114 6.64 25.70 12.65
C THR A 114 5.43 25.57 13.58
N HIS A 115 4.50 24.67 13.26
CA HIS A 115 3.28 24.39 14.03
C HIS A 115 3.10 22.89 14.18
N TYR A 116 2.51 22.47 15.29
CA TYR A 116 2.19 21.07 15.53
C TYR A 116 0.86 20.69 14.87
N HIS A 117 0.87 19.55 14.20
CA HIS A 117 -0.31 18.89 13.67
C HIS A 117 -0.74 17.70 14.55
N LEU A 118 -1.84 17.02 14.23
CA LEU A 118 -2.35 15.91 15.06
C LEU A 118 -1.30 14.80 15.33
N ALA A 119 -0.43 14.49 14.37
CA ALA A 119 0.51 13.37 14.49
C ALA A 119 1.74 13.65 15.35
N ASP A 120 2.14 14.91 15.59
CA ASP A 120 3.34 15.28 16.34
C ASP A 120 3.05 16.03 17.65
N VAL A 121 1.87 16.65 17.79
CA VAL A 121 1.46 17.31 19.04
C VAL A 121 1.58 16.36 20.24
N VAL A 122 2.40 16.75 21.21
CA VAL A 122 2.71 15.96 22.40
C VAL A 122 1.68 16.21 23.50
N ASP A 123 1.32 17.47 23.72
CA ASP A 123 0.35 17.89 24.73
C ASP A 123 -0.99 17.15 24.59
N LYS A 124 -1.51 16.64 25.71
CA LYS A 124 -2.71 15.78 25.73
C LYS A 124 -3.99 16.58 25.46
N PRO A 125 -4.25 17.71 26.15
CA PRO A 125 -5.37 18.60 25.82
C PRO A 125 -5.36 19.10 24.37
N ASP A 126 -4.24 19.59 23.87
CA ASP A 126 -4.18 20.12 22.50
C ASP A 126 -4.36 19.02 21.45
N HIS A 127 -3.77 17.84 21.68
CA HIS A 127 -4.07 16.66 20.85
C HIS A 127 -5.57 16.33 20.84
N ALA A 128 -6.24 16.35 22.01
CA ALA A 128 -7.67 16.06 22.08
C ALA A 128 -8.50 17.11 21.34
N ARG A 129 -8.12 18.40 21.43
CA ARG A 129 -8.73 19.50 20.64
C ARG A 129 -8.59 19.26 19.15
N LYS A 130 -7.36 19.07 18.65
CA LYS A 130 -7.08 18.80 17.23
C LYS A 130 -7.81 17.57 16.73
N ARG A 131 -7.79 16.47 17.50
CA ARG A 131 -8.51 15.24 17.16
C ARG A 131 -10.02 15.47 17.07
N LYS A 132 -10.59 16.29 17.95
CA LYS A 132 -12.02 16.64 17.94
C LYS A 132 -12.38 17.44 16.69
N VAL A 133 -11.60 18.45 16.33
CA VAL A 133 -11.78 19.24 15.08
C VAL A 133 -11.82 18.31 13.88
N LEU A 134 -10.85 17.40 13.79
CA LEU A 134 -10.71 16.49 12.65
C LEU A 134 -11.68 15.29 12.68
N SER A 135 -12.32 15.01 13.81
CA SER A 135 -13.12 13.79 13.96
C SER A 135 -14.33 13.73 13.03
N SER A 136 -14.89 14.88 12.63
CA SER A 136 -15.96 14.97 11.65
C SER A 136 -15.50 14.50 10.27
N ALA A 137 -14.35 15.00 9.80
CA ALA A 137 -13.78 14.64 8.50
C ALA A 137 -13.51 13.14 8.37
N TYR A 138 -13.03 12.49 9.44
CA TYR A 138 -12.72 11.06 9.43
C TYR A 138 -13.87 10.16 9.91
N ALA A 139 -15.08 10.70 10.08
CA ALA A 139 -16.24 9.91 10.49
C ALA A 139 -16.67 8.94 9.38
N LEU A 140 -17.19 7.77 9.76
CA LEU A 140 -17.64 6.73 8.81
C LEU A 140 -18.65 7.26 7.78
N LYS A 141 -19.55 8.16 8.19
CA LYS A 141 -20.54 8.77 7.30
C LYS A 141 -19.89 9.51 6.13
N ASN A 142 -18.82 10.27 6.37
CA ASN A 142 -18.12 10.99 5.31
C ASN A 142 -17.41 10.04 4.34
N LEU A 143 -17.05 8.84 4.78
CA LEU A 143 -16.45 7.83 3.89
C LEU A 143 -17.45 7.31 2.86
N GLU A 144 -18.70 7.12 3.28
CA GLU A 144 -19.78 6.74 2.37
C GLU A 144 -20.03 7.86 1.37
N THR A 145 -19.98 9.12 1.81
CA THR A 145 -20.09 10.27 0.90
C THR A 145 -18.87 10.42 -0.01
N TRP A 146 -17.65 10.15 0.44
CA TRP A 146 -16.42 10.32 -0.37
C TRP A 146 -16.06 9.08 -1.20
N GLU A 147 -16.86 8.03 -1.12
CA GLU A 147 -16.66 6.79 -1.85
C GLU A 147 -16.54 7.01 -3.37
N TYR A 148 -17.28 7.98 -3.92
CA TYR A 148 -17.21 8.35 -5.34
C TYR A 148 -15.86 8.97 -5.73
N LYS A 149 -15.19 9.68 -4.82
CA LYS A 149 -13.85 10.23 -5.07
C LYS A 149 -12.85 9.09 -5.27
N VAL A 150 -12.96 8.04 -4.47
CA VAL A 150 -12.18 6.81 -4.61
C VAL A 150 -12.57 6.05 -5.89
N SER A 151 -13.86 5.98 -6.24
CA SER A 151 -14.32 5.39 -7.51
C SER A 151 -13.71 6.07 -8.74
N ASP A 152 -13.72 7.41 -8.81
CA ASP A 152 -13.13 8.17 -9.94
C ASP A 152 -11.65 7.82 -10.11
N LYS A 153 -10.89 7.66 -9.02
CA LYS A 153 -9.48 7.27 -9.10
C LYS A 153 -9.30 5.82 -9.53
N LEU A 154 -10.14 4.91 -9.05
CA LEU A 154 -10.11 3.52 -9.49
C LEU A 154 -10.48 3.39 -10.97
N GLU A 155 -11.43 4.17 -11.46
CA GLU A 155 -11.81 4.20 -12.87
C GLU A 155 -10.64 4.61 -13.76
N ARG A 156 -9.92 5.67 -13.40
CA ARG A 156 -8.72 6.11 -14.12
C ARG A 156 -7.58 5.08 -14.06
N LEU A 157 -7.36 4.48 -12.89
CA LEU A 157 -6.38 3.42 -12.70
C LEU A 157 -6.69 2.21 -13.61
N ILE A 158 -7.95 1.76 -13.60
CA ILE A 158 -8.44 0.65 -14.42
C ILE A 158 -8.38 1.00 -15.90
N ALA A 159 -8.77 2.20 -16.31
CA ALA A 159 -8.67 2.65 -17.69
C ALA A 159 -7.22 2.65 -18.20
N HIS A 160 -6.24 2.99 -17.35
CA HIS A 160 -4.84 2.75 -17.71
C HIS A 160 -4.55 1.25 -17.81
N PHE A 161 -4.92 0.47 -16.80
CA PHE A 161 -4.59 -0.96 -16.76
C PHE A 161 -5.18 -1.73 -17.96
N ASP A 162 -6.39 -1.41 -18.39
CA ASP A 162 -7.02 -1.96 -19.58
C ASP A 162 -6.20 -1.68 -20.85
N ARG A 163 -5.76 -0.42 -21.04
CA ARG A 163 -4.96 -0.01 -22.20
C ARG A 163 -3.65 -0.77 -22.34
N VAL A 164 -3.03 -1.14 -21.23
CA VAL A 164 -1.73 -1.81 -21.19
C VAL A 164 -1.83 -3.30 -20.80
N CYS A 165 -3.02 -3.90 -20.88
CA CYS A 165 -3.19 -5.34 -20.66
C CYS A 165 -2.46 -6.17 -21.73
N THR A 166 -1.90 -7.30 -21.29
CA THR A 166 -1.15 -8.22 -22.15
C THR A 166 -1.93 -9.50 -22.41
N LYS A 167 -1.39 -10.36 -23.29
CA LYS A 167 -1.99 -11.68 -23.57
C LYS A 167 -2.04 -12.55 -22.30
N PRO A 168 -2.99 -13.50 -22.22
CA PRO A 168 -3.13 -14.39 -21.07
C PRO A 168 -1.81 -15.08 -20.68
N PRO A 169 -1.43 -15.10 -19.38
CA PRO A 169 -0.32 -15.92 -18.92
C PRO A 169 -0.70 -17.41 -19.08
N SER A 170 0.31 -18.26 -19.27
CA SER A 170 0.09 -19.70 -19.13
C SER A 170 -0.28 -20.04 -17.67
N PRO A 171 -0.97 -21.17 -17.39
CA PRO A 171 -1.27 -21.60 -16.02
C PRO A 171 -0.03 -21.63 -15.13
N ALA A 172 1.12 -22.03 -15.66
CA ALA A 172 2.39 -22.01 -14.94
C ALA A 172 2.84 -20.60 -14.53
N ILE A 173 2.61 -19.57 -15.35
CA ILE A 173 2.92 -18.18 -15.00
C ILE A 173 1.91 -17.65 -13.98
N ALA A 174 0.62 -17.94 -14.16
CA ALA A 174 -0.45 -17.51 -13.24
C ALA A 174 -0.29 -18.11 -11.83
N GLU A 175 0.18 -19.35 -11.73
CA GLU A 175 0.49 -20.02 -10.47
C GLU A 175 1.86 -19.61 -9.89
N GLY A 176 2.58 -18.70 -10.54
CA GLY A 176 3.91 -18.27 -10.11
C GLY A 176 4.96 -19.37 -10.19
N LYS A 177 4.81 -20.34 -11.09
CA LYS A 177 5.75 -21.45 -11.35
C LYS A 177 6.69 -21.17 -12.53
N ALA A 178 6.36 -20.21 -13.39
CA ALA A 178 7.19 -19.77 -14.52
C ALA A 178 7.24 -18.25 -14.61
N ALA A 179 8.30 -17.72 -15.24
CA ALA A 179 8.44 -16.28 -15.47
C ALA A 179 7.64 -15.84 -16.72
N PRO A 180 6.94 -14.70 -16.68
CA PRO A 180 6.43 -14.06 -17.90
C PRO A 180 7.56 -13.55 -18.80
N ASP A 181 7.21 -13.25 -20.05
CA ASP A 181 8.09 -12.47 -20.93
C ASP A 181 8.33 -11.09 -20.29
N PRO A 182 9.58 -10.59 -20.19
CA PRO A 182 9.85 -9.24 -19.71
C PRO A 182 9.06 -8.13 -20.42
N ALA A 183 8.74 -8.30 -21.70
CA ALA A 183 7.91 -7.35 -22.47
C ALA A 183 6.46 -7.29 -21.95
N ASP A 184 6.01 -8.31 -21.23
CA ASP A 184 4.66 -8.35 -20.64
C ASP A 184 4.58 -7.68 -19.25
N LEU A 185 5.71 -7.23 -18.68
CA LEU A 185 5.77 -6.50 -17.41
C LEU A 185 5.42 -5.02 -17.60
N THR A 186 4.19 -4.76 -18.05
CA THR A 186 3.79 -3.45 -18.58
C THR A 186 3.37 -2.43 -17.53
N VAL A 187 3.28 -2.80 -16.25
CA VAL A 187 2.90 -1.89 -15.15
C VAL A 187 3.81 -2.09 -13.95
N ASP A 188 4.33 -0.98 -13.41
CA ASP A 188 4.86 -0.95 -12.05
C ASP A 188 3.71 -0.70 -11.06
N PHE A 189 3.21 -1.79 -10.46
CA PHE A 189 2.08 -1.75 -9.53
C PHE A 189 2.33 -0.79 -8.37
N ARG A 190 3.57 -0.73 -7.86
CA ARG A 190 3.94 0.17 -6.76
C ARG A 190 3.78 1.63 -7.14
N ALA A 191 4.24 2.02 -8.34
CA ALA A 191 4.10 3.42 -8.79
C ALA A 191 2.63 3.80 -8.96
N TRP A 192 1.82 2.93 -9.57
CA TRP A 192 0.41 3.17 -9.80
C TRP A 192 -0.42 3.23 -8.51
N THR A 193 -0.09 2.43 -7.49
CA THR A 193 -0.71 2.59 -6.16
C THR A 193 -0.35 3.90 -5.48
N ASN A 194 0.86 4.44 -5.72
CA ASN A 194 1.21 5.77 -5.24
C ASN A 194 0.40 6.85 -5.95
N TYR A 195 0.30 6.82 -7.28
CA TYR A 195 -0.50 7.78 -8.04
C TYR A 195 -1.97 7.76 -7.59
N PHE A 196 -2.53 6.56 -7.42
CA PHE A 196 -3.89 6.36 -6.94
C PHE A 196 -4.15 7.01 -5.58
N THR A 197 -3.33 6.71 -4.56
CA THR A 197 -3.55 7.23 -3.20
C THR A 197 -3.20 8.71 -3.07
N LEU A 198 -2.24 9.21 -3.85
CA LEU A 198 -1.91 10.64 -3.91
C LEU A 198 -3.05 11.46 -4.52
N ASP A 199 -3.61 11.01 -5.64
CA ASP A 199 -4.79 11.64 -6.25
C ASP A 199 -5.99 11.53 -5.32
N ALA A 200 -6.20 10.38 -4.67
CA ALA A 200 -7.33 10.16 -3.77
C ALA A 200 -7.28 11.07 -2.54
N ILE A 201 -6.13 11.17 -1.84
CA ILE A 201 -6.04 11.99 -0.63
C ILE A 201 -6.11 13.49 -0.93
N ALA A 202 -5.62 13.93 -2.09
CA ALA A 202 -5.76 15.32 -2.52
C ALA A 202 -7.23 15.66 -2.83
N ASP A 203 -7.97 14.76 -3.47
CA ASP A 203 -9.40 14.96 -3.76
C ASP A 203 -10.25 14.89 -2.48
N ILE A 204 -10.02 13.89 -1.63
CA ILE A 204 -10.69 13.77 -0.32
C ILE A 204 -10.39 14.99 0.55
N GLY A 205 -9.13 15.41 0.56
CA GLY A 205 -8.63 16.41 1.48
C GLY A 205 -8.95 17.85 1.09
N LEU A 206 -8.82 18.13 -0.21
CA LEU A 206 -8.77 19.49 -0.76
C LEU A 206 -9.67 19.66 -1.99
N SER A 207 -10.43 18.62 -2.37
CA SER A 207 -11.22 18.60 -3.61
C SER A 207 -10.39 19.03 -4.82
N GLU A 208 -9.16 18.51 -4.89
CA GLU A 208 -8.16 18.81 -5.92
C GLU A 208 -7.87 17.54 -6.74
N LYS A 209 -7.83 17.68 -8.08
CA LYS A 209 -7.41 16.62 -8.99
C LYS A 209 -5.97 16.87 -9.43
N LEU A 210 -5.02 16.06 -8.94
CA LEU A 210 -3.61 16.19 -9.31
C LEU A 210 -3.28 15.59 -10.68
N GLY A 211 -4.09 14.65 -11.18
CA GLY A 211 -3.95 14.09 -12.52
C GLY A 211 -2.80 13.09 -12.66
N PHE A 212 -2.34 12.49 -11.56
CA PHE A 212 -1.22 11.54 -11.61
C PHE A 212 -1.59 10.24 -12.32
N LEU A 213 -2.84 9.79 -12.17
CA LEU A 213 -3.35 8.62 -12.88
C LEU A 213 -3.53 8.87 -14.39
N ASP A 214 -3.81 10.12 -14.78
CA ASP A 214 -4.03 10.47 -16.19
C ASP A 214 -2.69 10.56 -16.94
N SER A 215 -1.69 11.17 -16.29
CA SER A 215 -0.35 11.37 -16.86
C SER A 215 0.61 10.18 -16.65
N GLY A 216 0.34 9.30 -15.68
CA GLY A 216 1.28 8.26 -15.27
C GLY A 216 2.54 8.82 -14.60
N SER A 217 2.43 10.01 -13.99
CA SER A 217 3.55 10.76 -13.40
C SER A 217 3.12 11.44 -12.09
N ASP A 218 4.03 11.60 -11.14
CA ASP A 218 3.81 12.37 -9.90
C ASP A 218 4.39 13.78 -9.97
N VAL A 219 4.61 14.31 -11.18
CA VAL A 219 5.00 15.72 -11.37
C VAL A 219 3.83 16.61 -10.98
N CYS A 220 4.11 17.58 -10.13
CA CYS A 220 3.14 18.59 -9.74
C CYS A 220 3.79 19.95 -9.59
N THR A 221 2.97 20.99 -9.53
CA THR A 221 3.44 22.34 -9.23
C THR A 221 3.66 22.51 -7.72
N ALA A 222 4.81 23.07 -7.37
CA ALA A 222 5.13 23.59 -6.05
C ALA A 222 5.22 25.12 -6.10
N GLU A 223 5.01 25.78 -4.97
CA GLU A 223 5.05 27.24 -4.87
C GLU A 223 5.88 27.67 -3.67
N ARG A 224 6.85 28.55 -3.89
CA ARG A 224 7.60 29.18 -2.80
C ARG A 224 6.77 30.30 -2.17
N LYS A 225 7.16 30.71 -0.97
CA LYS A 225 6.49 31.81 -0.24
C LYS A 225 6.54 33.18 -0.95
N ASP A 226 7.43 33.35 -1.92
CA ASP A 226 7.49 34.55 -2.77
C ASP A 226 6.52 34.49 -3.98
N GLY A 227 5.73 33.42 -4.11
CA GLY A 227 4.79 33.18 -5.20
C GLY A 227 5.41 32.51 -6.43
N THR A 228 6.71 32.24 -6.46
CA THR A 228 7.35 31.56 -7.59
C THR A 228 6.94 30.09 -7.66
N THR A 229 6.54 29.64 -8.85
CA THR A 229 6.07 28.27 -9.10
C THR A 229 7.08 27.48 -9.93
N TYR A 230 7.14 26.17 -9.71
CA TYR A 230 8.01 25.24 -10.44
C TYR A 230 7.45 23.82 -10.38
N GLU A 231 7.90 22.96 -11.30
CA GLU A 231 7.52 21.55 -11.33
C GLU A 231 8.48 20.70 -10.49
N VAL A 232 7.92 19.71 -9.80
CA VAL A 232 8.66 18.76 -8.98
C VAL A 232 7.92 17.43 -8.88
N HIS A 233 8.67 16.34 -8.75
CA HIS A 233 8.10 15.03 -8.43
C HIS A 233 7.72 14.95 -6.94
N LEU A 234 6.44 14.70 -6.66
CA LEU A 234 5.92 14.69 -5.30
C LEU A 234 6.59 13.62 -4.43
N ARG A 235 6.81 12.41 -4.94
CA ARG A 235 7.46 11.34 -4.15
C ARG A 235 8.92 11.67 -3.83
N GLU A 236 9.64 12.28 -4.77
CA GLU A 236 11.03 12.73 -4.55
C GLU A 236 11.14 13.91 -3.60
N ALA A 237 10.06 14.67 -3.39
CA ALA A 237 9.98 15.66 -2.32
C ALA A 237 9.76 14.99 -0.94
N LEU A 238 8.95 13.93 -0.89
CA LEU A 238 8.50 13.32 0.37
C LEU A 238 9.46 12.26 0.95
N TYR A 239 9.91 11.29 0.13
CA TYR A 239 10.66 10.12 0.59
C TYR A 239 12.06 10.43 1.16
N PRO A 240 12.85 11.33 0.56
CA PRO A 240 14.18 11.65 1.08
C PRO A 240 14.15 12.27 2.48
N THR A 241 13.09 13.03 2.81
CA THR A 241 12.88 13.61 4.15
C THR A 241 12.74 12.53 5.21
N ALA A 242 11.85 11.55 4.98
CA ALA A 242 11.67 10.41 5.87
C ALA A 242 12.96 9.58 6.02
N ARG A 243 13.71 9.42 4.92
CA ARG A 243 15.01 8.73 4.94
C ARG A 243 16.03 9.48 5.78
N LYS A 244 16.18 10.79 5.59
CA LYS A 244 17.11 11.62 6.36
C LYS A 244 16.80 11.54 7.85
N GLN A 245 15.54 11.73 8.23
CA GLN A 245 15.11 11.64 9.63
C GLN A 245 15.44 10.26 10.23
N SER A 246 15.13 9.17 9.52
CA SER A 246 15.42 7.81 10.01
C SER A 246 16.91 7.57 10.32
N LEU A 247 17.82 8.26 9.62
CA LEU A 247 19.26 8.12 9.76
C LEU A 247 19.85 8.95 10.92
N ILE A 248 19.27 10.10 11.27
CA ILE A 248 19.93 11.06 12.17
C ILE A 248 19.12 11.48 13.42
N LEU A 249 17.83 11.11 13.50
CA LEU A 249 16.90 11.62 14.52
C LEU A 249 17.20 11.15 15.95
N TRP A 250 17.76 9.95 16.13
CA TRP A 250 17.68 9.21 17.40
C TRP A 250 18.55 9.76 18.54
N ASN A 251 19.22 10.90 18.34
CA ASN A 251 19.74 11.76 19.39
C ASN A 251 19.02 13.12 19.31
N TYR A 252 18.01 13.31 20.16
CA TYR A 252 17.09 14.44 20.06
C TYR A 252 17.73 15.79 20.40
N GLU A 253 18.63 15.81 21.39
CA GLU A 253 19.33 17.03 21.80
C GLU A 253 20.22 17.56 20.68
N TRP A 254 20.87 16.66 19.94
CA TRP A 254 21.79 17.06 18.87
C TRP A 254 21.10 17.24 17.53
N TYR A 255 19.90 16.69 17.34
CA TYR A 255 19.21 16.69 16.06
C TYR A 255 19.13 18.09 15.41
N PRO A 256 18.75 19.18 16.09
CA PRO A 256 18.68 20.50 15.45
C PRO A 256 20.00 21.00 14.87
N VAL A 257 21.12 20.70 15.53
CA VAL A 257 22.47 21.06 15.07
C VAL A 257 22.96 20.08 14.02
N LEU A 258 22.82 18.77 14.28
CA LEU A 258 23.23 17.70 13.38
C LEU A 258 22.51 17.81 12.04
N ASN A 259 21.20 18.08 12.03
CA ASN A 259 20.38 18.23 10.84
C ASN A 259 20.89 19.34 9.90
N LYS A 260 21.50 20.39 10.45
CA LYS A 260 22.15 21.47 9.70
C LYS A 260 23.54 21.06 9.24
N LEU A 261 24.36 20.51 10.14
CA LEU A 261 25.76 20.14 9.84
C LEU A 261 25.86 19.07 8.77
N VAL A 262 25.00 18.05 8.78
CA VAL A 262 25.08 16.96 7.79
C VAL A 262 24.82 17.44 6.37
N ASN A 263 24.12 18.58 6.19
CA ASN A 263 23.78 19.11 4.86
C ASN A 263 25.00 19.54 4.04
N VAL A 264 26.17 19.73 4.67
CA VAL A 264 27.44 19.95 3.94
C VAL A 264 27.83 18.74 3.09
N VAL A 265 27.41 17.54 3.50
CA VAL A 265 27.59 16.32 2.72
C VAL A 265 26.51 16.31 1.63
N PRO A 266 26.88 16.23 0.33
CA PRO A 266 25.92 16.32 -0.77
C PRO A 266 24.74 15.35 -0.68
N PHE A 267 24.97 14.16 -0.09
CA PHE A 267 23.93 13.17 0.17
C PHE A 267 22.78 13.74 1.02
N PHE A 268 23.07 14.34 2.18
CA PHE A 268 22.04 14.90 3.06
C PHE A 268 21.55 16.27 2.57
N GLY A 269 22.42 17.07 1.93
CA GLY A 269 22.03 18.35 1.34
C GLY A 269 20.99 18.19 0.23
N ARG A 270 21.06 17.11 -0.59
CA ARG A 270 20.00 16.77 -1.55
C ARG A 270 18.68 16.43 -0.84
N MET A 271 18.73 15.63 0.22
CA MET A 271 17.51 15.27 0.99
C MET A 271 16.86 16.49 1.65
N GLN A 272 17.65 17.46 2.10
CA GLN A 272 17.11 18.71 2.63
C GLN A 272 16.32 19.49 1.56
N ARG A 273 16.89 19.63 0.36
CA ARG A 273 16.18 20.31 -0.75
C ARG A 273 14.85 19.62 -1.11
N SER A 274 14.80 18.29 -1.04
CA SER A 274 13.54 17.55 -1.18
C SER A 274 12.51 17.94 -0.12
N SER A 275 12.93 18.10 1.14
CA SER A 275 12.05 18.57 2.22
C SER A 275 11.49 19.96 1.93
N ASP A 276 12.33 20.88 1.45
CA ASP A 276 11.89 22.24 1.11
C ASP A 276 10.86 22.20 -0.05
N ASN A 277 11.05 21.30 -1.03
CA ASN A 277 10.07 21.08 -2.09
C ASN A 277 8.73 20.57 -1.55
N TRP A 278 8.75 19.65 -0.56
CA TRP A 278 7.53 19.13 0.06
C TRP A 278 6.73 20.24 0.76
N ASP A 279 7.42 21.09 1.52
CA ASP A 279 6.78 22.23 2.18
C ASP A 279 6.12 23.19 1.15
N ASN A 280 6.77 23.42 0.01
CA ASN A 280 6.25 24.25 -1.07
C ASN A 280 5.05 23.60 -1.81
N ILE A 281 5.03 22.27 -1.94
CA ILE A 281 3.89 21.50 -2.48
C ILE A 281 2.67 21.67 -1.58
N VAL A 282 2.85 21.50 -0.28
CA VAL A 282 1.78 21.62 0.72
C VAL A 282 1.29 23.06 0.82
N TRP A 283 2.21 24.02 0.90
CA TRP A 283 1.90 25.45 0.97
C TRP A 283 1.00 25.90 -0.17
N ARG A 284 1.37 25.55 -1.42
CA ARG A 284 0.58 25.87 -2.61
C ARG A 284 -0.85 25.38 -2.49
N ARG A 285 -1.02 24.09 -2.16
CA ARG A 285 -2.33 23.43 -2.17
C ARG A 285 -3.23 23.92 -1.07
N ALA A 286 -2.67 24.11 0.13
CA ALA A 286 -3.38 24.74 1.22
C ALA A 286 -3.83 26.14 0.80
N SER A 287 -2.93 26.98 0.26
CA SER A 287 -3.24 28.36 -0.16
C SER A 287 -4.31 28.39 -1.25
N GLN A 288 -4.21 27.51 -2.25
CA GLN A 288 -5.21 27.40 -3.31
C GLN A 288 -6.58 27.01 -2.77
N ARG A 289 -6.64 26.04 -1.84
CA ARG A 289 -7.91 25.65 -1.22
C ARG A 289 -8.47 26.73 -0.32
N LEU A 290 -7.63 27.50 0.38
CA LEU A 290 -8.04 28.66 1.16
C LEU A 290 -8.68 29.74 0.27
N HIS A 291 -8.04 30.12 -0.84
CA HIS A 291 -8.61 31.11 -1.75
C HIS A 291 -9.98 30.69 -2.30
N ARG A 292 -10.16 29.39 -2.61
CA ARG A 292 -11.46 28.84 -3.02
C ARG A 292 -12.51 28.93 -1.91
N TYR A 293 -12.12 28.63 -0.66
CA TYR A 293 -12.99 28.80 0.51
C TYR A 293 -13.42 30.26 0.70
N GLU A 294 -12.46 31.20 0.63
CA GLU A 294 -12.72 32.64 0.75
C GLU A 294 -13.58 33.20 -0.40
N ALA A 295 -13.48 32.60 -1.60
CA ALA A 295 -14.36 32.87 -2.73
C ALA A 295 -15.79 32.33 -2.56
N GLY A 296 -16.07 31.65 -1.44
CA GLY A 296 -17.39 31.13 -1.09
C GLY A 296 -17.65 29.67 -1.48
N GLU A 297 -16.65 28.94 -1.98
CA GLU A 297 -16.82 27.51 -2.26
C GLU A 297 -17.00 26.71 -0.97
N LYS A 298 -18.17 26.09 -0.82
CA LYS A 298 -18.45 25.10 0.23
C LYS A 298 -18.35 23.70 -0.35
N LEU A 299 -17.29 22.99 0.02
CA LEU A 299 -17.02 21.64 -0.46
C LEU A 299 -17.05 20.67 0.70
N ASP A 300 -17.42 19.42 0.40
CA ASP A 300 -17.33 18.32 1.35
C ASP A 300 -15.92 17.72 1.27
N ASP A 301 -14.99 18.32 2.00
CA ASP A 301 -13.60 17.89 2.11
C ASP A 301 -13.02 18.09 3.52
N PHE A 302 -11.84 17.52 3.76
CA PHE A 302 -11.12 17.68 5.02
C PHE A 302 -10.85 19.15 5.36
N PHE A 303 -10.51 19.97 4.36
CA PHE A 303 -10.22 21.38 4.57
C PHE A 303 -11.44 22.13 5.12
N GLN A 304 -12.65 21.83 4.65
CA GLN A 304 -13.88 22.41 5.20
C GLN A 304 -14.02 22.14 6.71
N ALA A 305 -13.66 20.94 7.18
CA ALA A 305 -13.70 20.59 8.60
C ALA A 305 -12.61 21.29 9.44
N LEU A 306 -11.52 21.75 8.82
CA LEU A 306 -10.57 22.64 9.48
C LEU A 306 -11.14 24.05 9.65
N MET A 307 -11.89 24.54 8.67
CA MET A 307 -12.45 25.89 8.70
C MET A 307 -13.65 26.00 9.64
N GLU A 308 -14.56 25.02 9.60
CA GLU A 308 -15.84 25.08 10.30
C GLU A 308 -16.14 23.78 11.07
N ASP A 309 -16.85 23.90 12.19
CA ASP A 309 -17.42 22.75 12.89
C ASP A 309 -18.66 22.21 12.14
N LYS A 310 -19.21 21.10 12.64
CA LYS A 310 -20.40 20.46 12.04
C LYS A 310 -21.67 21.34 12.05
N ASN A 311 -21.67 22.44 12.80
CA ASN A 311 -22.78 23.39 12.88
C ASN A 311 -22.51 24.65 12.03
N GLY A 312 -21.40 24.70 11.30
CA GLY A 312 -20.98 25.85 10.49
C GLY A 312 -20.33 26.97 11.29
N HIS A 313 -19.94 26.74 12.55
CA HIS A 313 -19.19 27.74 13.31
C HIS A 313 -17.71 27.69 12.95
N PRO A 314 -17.05 28.84 12.78
CA PRO A 314 -15.63 28.88 12.43
C PRO A 314 -14.77 28.33 13.58
N ASN A 315 -13.80 27.48 13.25
CA ASN A 315 -12.82 26.97 14.21
C ASN A 315 -11.74 28.00 14.56
N ASN A 316 -11.56 29.04 13.73
CA ASN A 316 -10.57 30.12 13.90
C ASN A 316 -9.13 29.61 14.13
N LEU A 317 -8.71 28.62 13.35
CA LEU A 317 -7.35 28.09 13.41
C LEU A 317 -6.36 29.07 12.78
N GLU A 318 -5.14 29.14 13.35
CA GLU A 318 -4.05 29.87 12.73
C GLU A 318 -3.69 29.25 11.37
N TRP A 319 -3.30 30.08 10.40
CA TRP A 319 -2.89 29.60 9.08
C TRP A 319 -1.79 28.54 9.13
N GLY A 320 -0.79 28.74 9.99
CA GLY A 320 0.28 27.75 10.18
C GLY A 320 -0.23 26.41 10.72
N GLU A 321 -1.26 26.40 11.56
CA GLU A 321 -1.92 25.18 12.03
C GLU A 321 -2.68 24.50 10.89
N ILE A 322 -3.41 25.25 10.05
CA ILE A 322 -4.11 24.71 8.88
C ILE A 322 -3.11 24.05 7.92
N VAL A 323 -2.00 24.73 7.58
CA VAL A 323 -0.95 24.19 6.71
C VAL A 323 -0.33 22.92 7.31
N ALA A 324 -0.11 22.88 8.63
CA ALA A 324 0.42 21.71 9.30
C ALA A 324 -0.55 20.51 9.26
N GLU A 325 -1.86 20.74 9.43
CA GLU A 325 -2.86 19.68 9.33
C GLU A 325 -3.04 19.17 7.88
N VAL A 326 -2.97 20.06 6.87
CA VAL A 326 -2.92 19.66 5.45
C VAL A 326 -1.66 18.85 5.14
N ASN A 327 -0.50 19.24 5.67
CA ASN A 327 0.76 18.51 5.53
C ASN A 327 0.61 17.05 5.99
N ILE A 328 0.16 16.83 7.23
CA ILE A 328 0.05 15.47 7.78
C ILE A 328 -1.01 14.65 7.07
N MET A 329 -2.13 15.26 6.67
CA MET A 329 -3.15 14.57 5.90
C MET A 329 -2.58 14.04 4.58
N MET A 330 -1.92 14.90 3.80
CA MET A 330 -1.33 14.51 2.52
C MET A 330 -0.23 13.46 2.69
N ASN A 331 0.66 13.64 3.67
CA ASN A 331 1.77 12.72 3.94
C ASN A 331 1.27 11.35 4.41
N ALA A 332 0.45 11.33 5.47
CA ALA A 332 0.00 10.09 6.09
C ALA A 332 -1.03 9.34 5.22
N GLY A 333 -1.94 10.05 4.56
CA GLY A 333 -3.02 9.45 3.78
C GLY A 333 -2.57 8.85 2.44
N SER A 334 -1.47 9.33 1.86
CA SER A 334 -0.96 8.81 0.60
C SER A 334 -0.06 7.57 0.79
N VAL A 335 1.17 7.78 1.26
CA VAL A 335 2.26 6.80 1.21
C VAL A 335 1.91 5.52 1.97
N THR A 336 1.28 5.64 3.14
CA THR A 336 0.99 4.47 3.98
C THR A 336 -0.05 3.54 3.35
N THR A 337 -1.09 4.10 2.73
CA THR A 337 -2.13 3.33 2.05
C THR A 337 -1.59 2.70 0.76
N ALA A 338 -0.74 3.41 0.00
CA ALA A 338 -0.10 2.83 -1.18
C ALA A 338 0.76 1.61 -0.83
N ILE A 339 1.57 1.72 0.24
CA ILE A 339 2.38 0.61 0.75
C ILE A 339 1.48 -0.57 1.15
N ALA A 340 0.33 -0.31 1.78
CA ALA A 340 -0.61 -1.35 2.19
C ALA A 340 -1.21 -2.08 0.98
N ILE A 341 -1.70 -1.35 -0.03
CA ILE A 341 -2.29 -1.92 -1.26
C ILE A 341 -1.24 -2.74 -2.03
N ALA A 342 -0.03 -2.21 -2.21
CA ALA A 342 1.05 -2.93 -2.89
C ALA A 342 1.48 -4.18 -2.12
N ASN A 343 1.58 -4.13 -0.79
CA ASN A 343 1.93 -5.30 0.01
C ASN A 343 0.86 -6.39 -0.04
N VAL A 344 -0.43 -6.05 0.03
CA VAL A 344 -1.47 -7.10 -0.03
C VAL A 344 -1.55 -7.75 -1.41
N MET A 345 -1.40 -6.97 -2.48
CA MET A 345 -1.29 -7.55 -3.83
C MET A 345 -0.06 -8.46 -3.92
N TYR A 346 1.11 -8.01 -3.43
CA TYR A 346 2.32 -8.85 -3.39
C TYR A 346 2.07 -10.18 -2.64
N GLN A 347 1.46 -10.13 -1.45
CA GLN A 347 1.18 -11.32 -0.66
C GLN A 347 0.21 -12.27 -1.37
N LEU A 348 -0.85 -11.74 -1.99
CA LEU A 348 -1.79 -12.56 -2.75
C LEU A 348 -1.11 -13.26 -3.93
N LEU A 349 -0.22 -12.57 -4.65
CA LEU A 349 0.51 -13.17 -5.78
C LEU A 349 1.55 -14.21 -5.36
N LYS A 350 2.15 -14.05 -4.17
CA LYS A 350 3.01 -15.09 -3.59
C LYS A 350 2.23 -16.28 -3.03
N ASN A 351 0.91 -16.14 -2.87
CA ASN A 351 0.05 -17.16 -2.28
C ASN A 351 -1.19 -17.42 -3.17
N PRO A 352 -1.05 -18.08 -4.34
CA PRO A 352 -2.13 -18.24 -5.32
C PRO A 352 -3.41 -18.87 -4.76
N ARG A 353 -3.29 -19.78 -3.78
CA ARG A 353 -4.45 -20.35 -3.07
C ARG A 353 -5.29 -19.27 -2.36
N CYS A 354 -4.63 -18.31 -1.72
CA CYS A 354 -5.30 -17.22 -1.03
C CYS A 354 -5.96 -16.28 -2.03
N LEU A 355 -5.27 -15.95 -3.13
CA LEU A 355 -5.83 -15.13 -4.21
C LEU A 355 -7.05 -15.79 -4.85
N ALA A 356 -7.02 -17.09 -5.14
CA ALA A 356 -8.16 -17.82 -5.71
C ALA A 356 -9.37 -17.80 -4.78
N LYS A 357 -9.16 -18.01 -3.47
CA LYS A 357 -10.22 -17.94 -2.46
C LYS A 357 -10.80 -16.53 -2.31
N LEU A 358 -9.95 -15.50 -2.35
CA LEU A 358 -10.39 -14.11 -2.33
C LEU A 358 -11.23 -13.77 -3.56
N ARG A 359 -10.77 -14.19 -4.75
CA ARG A 359 -11.51 -14.04 -5.99
C ARG A 359 -12.88 -14.72 -5.91
N GLU A 360 -12.96 -15.94 -5.38
CA GLU A 360 -14.24 -16.64 -5.22
C GLU A 360 -15.24 -15.83 -4.37
N GLU A 361 -14.79 -15.23 -3.26
CA GLU A 361 -15.61 -14.40 -2.38
C GLU A 361 -16.05 -13.09 -3.06
N VAL A 362 -15.14 -12.41 -3.76
CA VAL A 362 -15.44 -11.14 -4.47
C VAL A 362 -16.40 -11.39 -5.64
N ASP A 363 -16.12 -12.41 -6.47
CA ASP A 363 -16.95 -12.77 -7.64
C ASP A 363 -18.33 -13.33 -7.23
N ALA A 364 -18.54 -13.67 -5.95
CA ALA A 364 -19.84 -14.10 -5.46
C ALA A 364 -20.81 -12.92 -5.28
N VAL A 365 -20.30 -11.72 -4.98
CA VAL A 365 -21.11 -10.52 -4.69
C VAL A 365 -21.10 -9.47 -5.80
N LEU A 366 -20.07 -9.48 -6.64
CA LEU A 366 -19.98 -8.57 -7.79
C LEU A 366 -20.67 -9.16 -9.02
N GLU A 367 -21.26 -8.27 -9.80
CA GLU A 367 -21.75 -8.55 -11.15
C GLU A 367 -20.64 -8.35 -12.17
N GLU A 368 -20.78 -9.02 -13.30
CA GLU A 368 -19.80 -9.05 -14.39
C GLU A 368 -19.48 -7.68 -15.00
N ASP A 369 -20.47 -6.78 -15.02
CA ASP A 369 -20.37 -5.41 -15.53
C ASP A 369 -19.89 -4.41 -14.47
N GLU A 370 -19.74 -4.83 -13.21
CA GLU A 370 -19.22 -4.00 -12.13
C GLU A 370 -17.70 -3.90 -12.20
N ILE A 371 -17.22 -2.99 -13.05
CA ILE A 371 -15.79 -2.69 -13.23
C ILE A 371 -15.16 -2.18 -11.92
N ILE A 372 -15.88 -1.33 -11.20
CA ILE A 372 -15.48 -0.76 -9.91
C ILE A 372 -16.37 -1.36 -8.85
N ALA A 373 -15.77 -2.04 -7.87
CA ALA A 373 -16.49 -2.66 -6.78
C ALA A 373 -17.24 -1.59 -5.95
N PRO A 374 -18.58 -1.63 -5.88
CA PRO A 374 -19.35 -0.76 -4.98
C PRO A 374 -18.99 -1.07 -3.53
N TYR A 375 -18.71 -0.03 -2.73
CA TYR A 375 -18.20 -0.24 -1.37
C TYR A 375 -19.19 -0.99 -0.48
N ASP A 376 -20.48 -0.72 -0.62
CA ASP A 376 -21.55 -1.37 0.13
C ASP A 376 -21.58 -2.89 -0.05
N LYS A 377 -21.26 -3.40 -1.24
CA LYS A 377 -21.14 -4.84 -1.54
C LYS A 377 -19.90 -5.48 -0.95
N VAL A 378 -18.79 -4.74 -0.85
CA VAL A 378 -17.49 -5.33 -0.47
C VAL A 378 -17.02 -5.02 0.96
N LYS A 379 -17.61 -4.02 1.64
CA LYS A 379 -17.18 -3.54 2.97
C LYS A 379 -17.29 -4.57 4.11
N HIS A 380 -18.06 -5.64 3.90
CA HIS A 380 -18.30 -6.69 4.90
C HIS A 380 -17.82 -8.07 4.46
N LEU A 381 -17.03 -8.16 3.40
CA LEU A 381 -16.44 -9.42 2.95
C LEU A 381 -15.36 -9.89 3.95
N PRO A 382 -15.59 -10.99 4.69
CA PRO A 382 -14.72 -11.39 5.78
C PRO A 382 -13.33 -11.84 5.30
N TYR A 383 -13.24 -12.57 4.18
CA TYR A 383 -11.96 -13.06 3.70
C TYR A 383 -11.13 -11.97 3.01
N LEU A 384 -11.75 -11.02 2.32
CA LEU A 384 -11.11 -9.78 1.87
C LEU A 384 -10.51 -9.03 3.04
N ARG A 385 -11.29 -8.77 4.09
CA ARG A 385 -10.77 -8.08 5.28
C ARG A 385 -9.62 -8.85 5.93
N ALA A 386 -9.74 -10.17 6.02
CA ALA A 386 -8.68 -11.04 6.53
C ALA A 386 -7.39 -10.97 5.70
N CYS A 387 -7.49 -10.87 4.37
CA CYS A 387 -6.33 -10.70 3.49
C CYS A 387 -5.62 -9.36 3.71
N LEU A 388 -6.39 -8.27 3.91
CA LEU A 388 -5.86 -6.95 4.24
C LEU A 388 -5.14 -6.95 5.60
N ASP A 389 -5.82 -7.45 6.64
CA ASP A 389 -5.30 -7.49 8.02
C ASP A 389 -4.03 -8.36 8.11
N GLU A 390 -3.99 -9.51 7.43
CA GLU A 390 -2.80 -10.37 7.39
C GLU A 390 -1.63 -9.73 6.64
N SER A 391 -1.90 -8.95 5.60
CA SER A 391 -0.85 -8.23 4.88
C SER A 391 -0.24 -7.15 5.76
N LEU A 392 -1.09 -6.34 6.41
CA LEU A 392 -0.69 -5.32 7.37
C LEU A 392 0.03 -5.91 8.59
N ARG A 393 -0.31 -7.14 8.99
CA ARG A 393 0.39 -7.86 10.05
C ARG A 393 1.84 -8.15 9.64
N ILE A 394 2.05 -8.79 8.49
CA ILE A 394 3.39 -9.20 8.04
C ILE A 394 4.26 -8.00 7.69
N PHE A 395 3.71 -7.05 6.93
CA PHE A 395 4.41 -5.85 6.46
C PHE A 395 3.59 -4.58 6.74
N PRO A 396 3.58 -4.11 8.01
CA PRO A 396 2.94 -2.86 8.35
C PRO A 396 3.67 -1.69 7.64
N PRO A 397 2.94 -0.72 7.04
CA PRO A 397 3.54 0.44 6.37
C PRO A 397 4.50 1.22 7.27
N THR A 398 4.14 1.40 8.55
CA THR A 398 5.01 1.93 9.59
C THR A 398 5.51 0.75 10.44
N SER A 399 6.72 0.27 10.16
CA SER A 399 7.28 -0.93 10.78
C SER A 399 8.05 -0.65 12.08
N HIS A 400 8.62 0.54 12.24
CA HIS A 400 9.33 0.93 13.46
C HIS A 400 8.40 1.16 14.65
N GLY A 401 8.94 1.13 15.87
CA GLY A 401 8.16 1.45 17.07
C GLY A 401 7.79 2.92 17.12
N LEU A 402 6.55 3.24 17.51
CA LEU A 402 6.09 4.61 17.70
C LEU A 402 6.52 5.10 19.08
N PRO A 403 7.53 5.98 19.21
CA PRO A 403 8.10 6.28 20.52
C PRO A 403 7.10 6.99 21.43
N ARG A 404 7.11 6.60 22.69
CA ARG A 404 6.39 7.23 23.78
C ARG A 404 7.35 7.53 24.90
N GLN A 405 7.02 8.49 25.74
CA GLN A 405 7.83 8.84 26.89
C GLN A 405 7.05 8.57 28.17
N THR A 406 7.69 7.88 29.12
CA THR A 406 7.16 7.71 30.47
C THR A 406 7.01 9.07 31.16
N PRO A 407 6.01 9.25 32.03
CA PRO A 407 5.83 10.52 32.74
C PRO A 407 7.03 10.83 33.65
N PRO A 408 7.25 12.08 34.10
CA PRO A 408 8.42 12.45 34.90
C PRO A 408 8.64 11.58 36.15
N GLU A 409 7.57 11.13 36.79
CA GLU A 409 7.61 10.25 37.95
C GLU A 409 7.94 8.78 37.61
N GLY A 410 7.94 8.38 36.33
CA GLY A 410 8.08 7.00 35.90
C GLY A 410 6.76 6.23 35.91
N MET A 411 6.78 4.98 35.44
CA MET A 411 5.61 4.10 35.47
C MET A 411 5.99 2.63 35.34
N GLU A 412 5.07 1.74 35.72
CA GLU A 412 5.21 0.32 35.44
C GLU A 412 4.86 0.00 33.98
N ILE A 413 5.70 -0.82 33.35
CA ILE A 413 5.45 -1.44 32.05
C ILE A 413 5.79 -2.92 32.21
N LEU A 414 4.85 -3.82 31.91
CA LEU A 414 4.99 -5.28 32.17
C LEU A 414 5.33 -5.60 33.63
N GLY A 415 4.78 -4.85 34.58
CA GLY A 415 5.07 -5.00 36.01
C GLY A 415 6.51 -4.64 36.41
N GLN A 416 7.27 -4.00 35.52
CA GLN A 416 8.61 -3.48 35.83
C GLN A 416 8.59 -1.96 35.88
N TRP A 417 9.15 -1.39 36.95
CA TRP A 417 9.24 0.06 37.10
C TRP A 417 10.22 0.68 36.11
N VAL A 418 9.74 1.52 35.18
CA VAL A 418 10.54 2.27 34.22
C VAL A 418 10.66 3.72 34.69
N PRO A 419 11.89 4.25 34.87
CA PRO A 419 12.10 5.63 35.31
C PRO A 419 11.47 6.66 34.38
N GLY A 420 11.23 7.84 34.91
CA GLY A 420 10.58 8.91 34.17
C GLY A 420 11.41 9.46 33.00
N ASN A 421 10.70 10.10 32.08
CA ASN A 421 11.26 10.67 30.86
C ASN A 421 12.02 9.65 30.00
N THR A 422 11.69 8.36 30.06
CA THR A 422 12.35 7.29 29.31
C THR A 422 11.55 6.99 28.05
N SER A 423 12.23 6.92 26.90
CA SER A 423 11.62 6.58 25.63
C SER A 423 11.32 5.08 25.57
N VAL A 424 10.08 4.72 25.26
CA VAL A 424 9.60 3.34 25.19
C VAL A 424 8.77 3.15 23.92
N SER A 425 8.93 2.00 23.26
CA SER A 425 8.11 1.67 22.09
C SER A 425 8.05 0.17 21.86
N ILE A 426 7.05 -0.26 21.10
CA ILE A 426 7.03 -1.59 20.48
C ILE A 426 6.85 -1.42 18.97
N SER A 427 7.73 -2.06 18.20
CA SER A 427 7.62 -2.10 16.74
C SER A 427 6.44 -2.97 16.34
N ALA A 428 5.60 -2.47 15.42
CA ALA A 428 4.49 -3.26 14.88
C ALA A 428 5.03 -4.53 14.20
N LEU A 429 6.16 -4.43 13.49
CA LEU A 429 6.81 -5.58 12.84
C LEU A 429 7.23 -6.66 13.85
N VAL A 430 7.69 -6.26 15.04
CA VAL A 430 8.08 -7.15 16.14
C VAL A 430 6.84 -7.75 16.80
N ALA A 431 5.87 -6.91 17.21
CA ALA A 431 4.63 -7.35 17.87
C ALA A 431 3.87 -8.39 17.03
N HIS A 432 3.76 -8.13 15.73
CA HIS A 432 3.06 -8.98 14.79
C HIS A 432 3.80 -10.28 14.45
N ARG A 433 5.03 -10.47 14.96
CA ARG A 433 5.84 -11.68 14.82
C ARG A 433 6.02 -12.46 16.11
N ASP A 434 5.27 -12.11 17.15
CA ASP A 434 5.21 -12.90 18.37
C ASP A 434 4.48 -14.23 18.11
N GLU A 435 5.24 -15.33 18.05
CA GLU A 435 4.72 -16.69 17.78
C GLU A 435 3.75 -17.20 18.86
N SER A 436 3.74 -16.59 20.06
CA SER A 436 2.76 -16.94 21.09
C SER A 436 1.36 -16.39 20.79
N VAL A 437 1.27 -15.34 19.97
CA VAL A 437 0.03 -14.69 19.56
C VAL A 437 -0.33 -15.00 18.11
N PHE A 438 0.66 -15.01 17.23
CA PHE A 438 0.51 -15.28 15.80
C PHE A 438 1.31 -16.53 15.40
N PRO A 439 0.81 -17.76 15.64
CA PRO A 439 1.51 -18.97 15.23
C PRO A 439 1.83 -18.98 13.74
N GLN A 440 3.05 -19.42 13.40
CA GLN A 440 3.64 -19.36 12.07
C GLN A 440 3.68 -17.92 11.55
N ALA A 441 4.24 -17.02 12.35
CA ALA A 441 4.10 -15.58 12.17
C ALA A 441 4.72 -15.06 10.87
N ASP A 442 5.71 -15.78 10.32
CA ASP A 442 6.31 -15.41 9.03
C ASP A 442 5.49 -15.86 7.81
N ARG A 443 4.41 -16.66 7.98
CA ARG A 443 3.53 -17.11 6.88
C ARG A 443 2.31 -16.21 6.71
N TYR A 444 1.88 -16.03 5.46
CA TYR A 444 0.64 -15.34 5.08
C TYR A 444 -0.55 -16.28 5.21
N ILE A 445 -1.30 -16.15 6.30
CA ILE A 445 -2.46 -16.98 6.64
C ILE A 445 -3.66 -16.08 6.96
N PRO A 446 -4.42 -15.62 5.94
CA PRO A 446 -5.61 -14.81 6.15
C PRO A 446 -6.62 -15.47 7.09
N GLU A 447 -6.76 -16.79 7.05
CA GLU A 447 -7.72 -17.53 7.88
C GLU A 447 -7.63 -17.25 9.39
N ARG A 448 -6.48 -16.80 9.91
CA ARG A 448 -6.32 -16.48 11.33
C ARG A 448 -7.21 -15.32 11.81
N TRP A 449 -7.70 -14.50 10.88
CA TRP A 449 -8.54 -13.33 11.18
C TRP A 449 -10.04 -13.65 11.16
N LEU A 450 -10.41 -14.90 10.87
CA LEU A 450 -11.80 -15.32 10.80
C LEU A 450 -12.31 -15.81 12.17
N GLY A 451 -13.61 -15.68 12.40
CA GLY A 451 -14.28 -16.19 13.59
C GLY A 451 -13.86 -15.53 14.91
N GLU A 452 -14.08 -16.22 16.02
CA GLU A 452 -13.75 -15.72 17.37
C GLU A 452 -12.24 -15.67 17.63
N GLU A 453 -11.46 -16.59 17.04
CA GLU A 453 -10.00 -16.58 17.14
C GLU A 453 -9.42 -15.29 16.55
N GLY A 454 -9.90 -14.86 15.38
CA GLY A 454 -9.49 -13.61 14.77
C GLY A 454 -9.85 -12.36 15.59
N LYS A 455 -11.00 -12.36 16.27
CA LYS A 455 -11.38 -11.28 17.18
C LYS A 455 -10.42 -11.19 18.38
N ALA A 456 -9.95 -12.33 18.89
CA ALA A 456 -8.98 -12.38 19.99
C ALA A 456 -7.60 -11.81 19.62
N LEU A 457 -7.25 -11.75 18.32
CA LEU A 457 -6.00 -11.16 17.84
C LEU A 457 -6.02 -9.62 17.77
N GLN A 458 -7.21 -8.99 17.70
CA GLN A 458 -7.35 -7.55 17.48
C GLN A 458 -6.61 -6.66 18.50
N PRO A 459 -6.56 -6.98 19.81
CA PRO A 459 -5.78 -6.18 20.77
C PRO A 459 -4.27 -6.11 20.49
N TYR A 460 -3.74 -7.10 19.78
CA TYR A 460 -2.32 -7.20 19.42
C TYR A 460 -2.01 -6.71 18.00
N PHE A 461 -3.05 -6.36 17.24
CA PHE A 461 -2.93 -5.79 15.90
C PHE A 461 -2.72 -4.27 15.97
N VAL A 462 -1.47 -3.84 15.85
CA VAL A 462 -1.03 -2.45 16.03
C VAL A 462 -0.52 -1.81 14.73
N ALA A 463 -0.93 -2.30 13.56
CA ALA A 463 -0.65 -1.66 12.27
C ALA A 463 -1.17 -0.21 12.20
N PHE A 464 -2.26 0.07 12.92
CA PHE A 464 -2.86 1.40 13.07
C PHE A 464 -2.60 2.03 14.46
N SER A 465 -1.62 1.53 15.20
CA SER A 465 -1.40 1.85 16.62
C SER A 465 -2.62 1.54 17.51
N ALA A 466 -2.58 1.90 18.79
CA ALA A 466 -3.64 1.67 19.76
C ALA A 466 -3.96 2.93 20.60
N GLY A 467 -5.08 2.86 21.32
CA GLY A 467 -5.53 3.87 22.28
C GLY A 467 -5.90 5.22 21.68
N ALA A 468 -5.79 6.27 22.50
CA ALA A 468 -6.19 7.64 22.15
C ALA A 468 -5.36 8.27 21.02
N ARG A 469 -4.20 7.68 20.70
CA ARG A 469 -3.30 8.09 19.62
C ARG A 469 -3.33 7.10 18.44
N SER A 470 -4.35 6.24 18.35
CA SER A 470 -4.57 5.35 17.20
C SER A 470 -4.86 6.14 15.92
N CYS A 471 -4.52 5.55 14.78
CA CYS A 471 -4.67 6.17 13.46
C CYS A 471 -6.11 6.65 13.23
N ILE A 472 -6.26 7.93 12.91
CA ILE A 472 -7.55 8.55 12.62
C ILE A 472 -8.04 8.21 11.21
N GLY A 473 -7.12 8.06 10.24
CA GLY A 473 -7.41 7.73 8.84
C GLY A 473 -7.61 6.23 8.56
N ARG A 474 -7.70 5.38 9.59
CA ARG A 474 -7.81 3.92 9.44
C ARG A 474 -8.95 3.50 8.51
N ASN A 475 -10.11 4.14 8.63
CA ASN A 475 -11.27 3.76 7.82
C ASN A 475 -11.15 4.22 6.36
N ILE A 476 -10.51 5.38 6.08
CA ILE A 476 -10.18 5.80 4.71
C ILE A 476 -9.22 4.79 4.08
N SER A 477 -8.17 4.40 4.81
CA SER A 477 -7.21 3.41 4.32
C SER A 477 -7.87 2.07 4.01
N TYR A 478 -8.81 1.60 4.84
CA TYR A 478 -9.57 0.38 4.55
C TYR A 478 -10.54 0.56 3.38
N LEU A 479 -11.20 1.70 3.23
CA LEU A 479 -12.04 2.00 2.06
C LEU A 479 -11.24 1.87 0.76
N GLU A 480 -10.11 2.56 0.67
CA GLU A 480 -9.22 2.52 -0.49
C GLU A 480 -8.69 1.10 -0.76
N GLN A 481 -8.16 0.41 0.26
CA GLN A 481 -7.67 -0.96 0.14
C GLN A 481 -8.76 -1.94 -0.31
N THR A 482 -9.94 -1.89 0.31
CA THR A 482 -11.05 -2.81 0.04
C THR A 482 -11.51 -2.65 -1.41
N LYS A 483 -11.79 -1.42 -1.84
CA LYS A 483 -12.25 -1.16 -3.21
C LYS A 483 -11.18 -1.45 -4.25
N ALA A 484 -9.93 -1.05 -4.00
CA ALA A 484 -8.83 -1.29 -4.93
C ALA A 484 -8.60 -2.80 -5.13
N ILE A 485 -8.47 -3.55 -4.04
CA ILE A 485 -8.20 -4.99 -4.12
C ILE A 485 -9.40 -5.75 -4.68
N ALA A 486 -10.63 -5.45 -4.26
CA ALA A 486 -11.81 -6.10 -4.82
C ALA A 486 -11.94 -5.84 -6.33
N SER A 487 -11.83 -4.60 -6.79
CA SER A 487 -11.98 -4.26 -8.21
C SER A 487 -10.86 -4.87 -9.05
N LEU A 488 -9.61 -4.78 -8.58
CA LEU A 488 -8.45 -5.29 -9.31
C LEU A 488 -8.42 -6.82 -9.35
N VAL A 489 -8.74 -7.48 -8.23
CA VAL A 489 -8.86 -8.94 -8.19
C VAL A 489 -10.00 -9.35 -9.10
N HIS A 490 -11.21 -8.81 -8.98
CA HIS A 490 -12.33 -9.16 -9.84
C HIS A 490 -11.96 -9.06 -11.34
N ARG A 491 -11.33 -7.95 -11.74
CA ARG A 491 -11.07 -7.65 -13.15
C ARG A 491 -9.82 -8.27 -13.76
N TYR A 492 -8.75 -8.51 -13.01
CA TYR A 492 -7.45 -8.85 -13.58
C TYR A 492 -6.82 -10.12 -13.01
N GLU A 493 -6.02 -10.77 -13.84
CA GLU A 493 -5.00 -11.72 -13.41
C GLU A 493 -3.64 -11.02 -13.42
N PHE A 494 -2.92 -11.11 -12.30
CA PHE A 494 -1.56 -10.56 -12.18
C PHE A 494 -0.54 -11.68 -12.02
N ALA A 495 0.70 -11.43 -12.44
CA ALA A 495 1.83 -12.31 -12.16
C ALA A 495 3.09 -11.48 -11.83
N LEU A 496 3.89 -12.01 -10.91
CA LEU A 496 5.19 -11.46 -10.55
C LEU A 496 6.23 -11.71 -11.66
N PRO A 497 7.36 -10.97 -11.67
CA PRO A 497 8.40 -11.13 -12.70
C PRO A 497 9.02 -12.52 -12.79
N HIS A 498 9.05 -13.27 -11.69
CA HIS A 498 9.48 -14.67 -11.65
C HIS A 498 9.09 -15.31 -10.29
N PRO A 499 9.09 -16.66 -10.16
CA PRO A 499 8.67 -17.38 -8.94
C PRO A 499 9.39 -16.95 -7.64
N GLY A 500 10.69 -16.65 -7.76
CA GLY A 500 11.54 -16.20 -6.65
C GLY A 500 11.60 -14.69 -6.44
N TRP A 501 10.74 -13.91 -7.10
CA TRP A 501 10.80 -12.46 -7.01
C TRP A 501 10.38 -11.99 -5.61
N GLU A 502 11.14 -11.04 -5.07
CA GLU A 502 10.91 -10.46 -3.74
C GLU A 502 10.80 -8.95 -3.83
N LEU A 503 9.77 -8.41 -3.19
CA LEU A 503 9.57 -6.96 -3.12
C LEU A 503 10.67 -6.30 -2.27
N LYS A 504 11.46 -5.44 -2.90
CA LYS A 504 12.50 -4.66 -2.23
C LYS A 504 11.86 -3.66 -1.27
N ARG A 505 12.44 -3.54 -0.07
CA ARG A 505 11.93 -2.68 1.01
C ARG A 505 13.07 -1.89 1.63
N LEU A 506 12.83 -0.61 1.84
CA LEU A 506 13.69 0.29 2.58
C LEU A 506 12.89 0.88 3.74
N GLU A 507 13.23 0.47 4.96
CA GLU A 507 12.68 1.07 6.16
C GLU A 507 13.31 2.45 6.38
N THR A 508 12.45 3.46 6.33
CA THR A 508 12.73 4.83 6.76
C THR A 508 11.87 5.12 8.01
N MET A 509 11.12 6.22 8.04
CA MET A 509 9.97 6.36 8.94
C MET A 509 8.78 5.51 8.45
N ASN A 510 8.72 5.18 7.15
CA ASN A 510 7.82 4.20 6.56
C ASN A 510 8.62 3.15 5.75
N LEU A 511 7.98 2.03 5.44
CA LEU A 511 8.55 0.94 4.65
C LEU A 511 8.41 1.24 3.15
N ILE A 512 9.30 2.08 2.61
CA ILE A 512 9.29 2.46 1.20
C ILE A 512 9.56 1.23 0.34
N LEU A 513 8.72 1.03 -0.66
CA LEU A 513 8.78 -0.11 -1.57
C LEU A 513 9.58 0.25 -2.83
N GLY A 514 10.40 -0.69 -3.29
CA GLY A 514 10.96 -0.65 -4.64
C GLY A 514 9.90 -0.96 -5.70
N ASP A 515 10.29 -0.82 -6.97
CA ASP A 515 9.40 -1.09 -8.11
C ASP A 515 8.82 -2.51 -8.03
N MET A 516 7.55 -2.65 -8.41
CA MET A 516 6.83 -3.91 -8.48
C MET A 516 6.28 -4.09 -9.90
N PRO A 517 7.14 -4.39 -10.88
CA PRO A 517 6.69 -4.69 -12.23
C PRO A 517 5.84 -5.95 -12.20
N VAL A 518 4.64 -5.89 -12.77
CA VAL A 518 3.72 -7.01 -12.85
C VAL A 518 3.26 -7.22 -14.28
N LYS A 519 3.15 -8.49 -14.66
CA LYS A 519 2.34 -8.86 -15.82
C LYS A 519 0.89 -8.77 -15.40
N LYS A 520 0.06 -8.25 -16.29
CA LYS A 520 -1.39 -8.25 -16.11
C LYS A 520 -2.10 -8.71 -17.38
N LYS A 521 -3.20 -9.41 -17.17
CA LYS A 521 -4.19 -9.75 -18.18
C LYS A 521 -5.54 -9.30 -17.64
N MET A 522 -6.41 -8.87 -18.54
CA MET A 522 -7.83 -8.80 -18.26
C MET A 522 -8.28 -10.21 -17.85
N GLY A 523 -8.78 -10.40 -16.64
CA GLY A 523 -9.56 -11.59 -16.30
C GLY A 523 -10.58 -11.76 -17.42
N TYR A 524 -10.74 -12.98 -17.94
CA TYR A 524 -11.56 -13.26 -19.12
C TYR A 524 -12.76 -12.32 -19.16
N HIS A 525 -12.88 -11.48 -20.21
CA HIS A 525 -13.92 -10.46 -20.27
C HIS A 525 -15.23 -11.15 -19.91
N PRO A 526 -15.89 -10.79 -18.79
CA PRO A 526 -16.98 -11.60 -18.25
C PRO A 526 -18.04 -11.89 -19.31
N ILE A 527 -18.32 -10.90 -20.16
CA ILE A 527 -19.20 -11.02 -21.33
C ILE A 527 -18.71 -12.04 -22.37
N GLU A 528 -17.46 -12.04 -22.83
CA GLU A 528 -16.99 -13.00 -23.85
C GLU A 528 -16.94 -14.42 -23.32
N LEU A 529 -16.48 -14.59 -22.06
CA LEU A 529 -16.47 -15.90 -21.41
C LEU A 529 -17.89 -16.41 -21.21
N ARG A 530 -18.80 -15.53 -20.78
CA ARG A 530 -20.22 -15.85 -20.64
C ARG A 530 -20.85 -16.18 -21.97
N ILE A 531 -20.53 -15.44 -23.03
CA ILE A 531 -20.95 -15.76 -24.40
C ILE A 531 -20.49 -17.16 -24.78
N GLN A 532 -19.21 -17.48 -24.58
CA GLN A 532 -18.67 -18.80 -24.91
C GLN A 532 -19.29 -19.91 -24.06
N VAL A 533 -19.44 -19.70 -22.75
CA VAL A 533 -20.06 -20.65 -21.82
C VAL A 533 -21.53 -20.87 -22.14
N LEU A 534 -22.31 -19.81 -22.32
CA LEU A 534 -23.74 -19.90 -22.63
C LEU A 534 -23.98 -20.45 -24.03
N SER A 535 -23.11 -20.12 -25.00
CA SER A 535 -23.15 -20.69 -26.35
C SER A 535 -22.89 -22.20 -26.31
N LEU A 536 -21.77 -22.63 -25.71
CA LEU A 536 -21.46 -24.05 -25.58
C LEU A 536 -22.53 -24.82 -24.77
N SER A 537 -23.07 -24.20 -23.72
CA SER A 537 -24.17 -24.78 -22.94
C SER A 537 -25.46 -24.87 -23.75
N ALA A 538 -25.77 -23.90 -24.63
CA ALA A 538 -26.91 -23.94 -25.54
C ALA A 538 -26.78 -25.05 -26.58
N PHE A 539 -25.54 -25.40 -26.96
CA PHE A 539 -25.23 -26.54 -27.81
C PHE A 539 -25.16 -27.88 -27.07
N GLY A 540 -25.51 -27.93 -25.77
CA GLY A 540 -25.58 -29.17 -25.00
C GLY A 540 -24.25 -29.66 -24.45
N VAL A 541 -23.17 -28.88 -24.56
CA VAL A 541 -21.86 -29.24 -24.00
C VAL A 541 -21.92 -29.22 -22.48
N ASP A 542 -21.49 -30.30 -21.84
CA ASP A 542 -21.48 -30.41 -20.37
C ASP A 542 -20.54 -29.38 -19.72
N SER A 543 -20.89 -28.93 -18.50
CA SER A 543 -20.10 -27.93 -17.79
C SER A 543 -18.65 -28.35 -17.52
N LYS A 544 -18.33 -29.65 -17.35
CA LYS A 544 -16.94 -30.13 -17.26
C LYS A 544 -16.19 -29.94 -18.58
N ALA A 545 -16.79 -30.30 -19.70
CA ALA A 545 -16.20 -30.14 -21.02
C ALA A 545 -16.01 -28.65 -21.40
N ILE A 546 -16.97 -27.78 -21.08
CA ILE A 546 -16.83 -26.32 -21.24
C ILE A 546 -15.67 -25.81 -20.38
N ALA A 547 -15.62 -26.21 -19.11
CA ALA A 547 -14.57 -25.81 -18.18
C ALA A 547 -13.18 -26.22 -18.68
N ALA A 548 -13.03 -27.45 -19.17
CA ALA A 548 -11.79 -27.94 -19.73
C ALA A 548 -11.41 -27.23 -21.06
N GLY A 549 -12.38 -26.95 -21.93
CA GLY A 549 -12.15 -26.32 -23.23
C GLY A 549 -11.80 -24.83 -23.16
N LEU A 550 -12.33 -24.13 -22.15
CA LEU A 550 -12.06 -22.72 -21.89
C LEU A 550 -10.95 -22.50 -20.85
N ASP A 551 -10.41 -23.58 -20.29
CA ASP A 551 -9.40 -23.56 -19.21
C ASP A 551 -9.84 -22.69 -18.01
N ILE A 552 -11.07 -22.95 -17.52
CA ILE A 552 -11.65 -22.25 -16.37
C ILE A 552 -12.20 -23.23 -15.33
N PRO A 553 -12.35 -22.84 -14.05
CA PRO A 553 -12.97 -23.69 -13.05
C PRO A 553 -14.43 -24.04 -13.41
N ILE A 554 -14.81 -25.31 -13.24
CA ILE A 554 -16.20 -25.77 -13.48
C ILE A 554 -17.24 -24.97 -12.71
N ARG A 555 -16.91 -24.52 -11.49
CA ARG A 555 -17.79 -23.66 -10.69
C ARG A 555 -18.11 -22.34 -11.39
N SER A 556 -17.16 -21.77 -12.13
CA SER A 556 -17.38 -20.54 -12.90
C SER A 556 -18.38 -20.77 -14.02
N VAL A 557 -18.25 -21.89 -14.75
CA VAL A 557 -19.21 -22.32 -15.78
C VAL A 557 -20.62 -22.50 -15.18
N GLN A 558 -20.72 -23.24 -14.08
CA GLN A 558 -21.99 -23.49 -13.40
C GLN A 558 -22.63 -22.19 -12.89
N ARG A 559 -21.85 -21.27 -12.36
CA ARG A 559 -22.32 -19.97 -11.86
C ARG A 559 -22.85 -19.09 -13.00
N ILE A 560 -22.16 -19.05 -14.13
CA ILE A 560 -22.59 -18.33 -15.34
C ILE A 560 -23.93 -18.88 -15.84
N ILE A 561 -24.06 -20.20 -15.97
CA ILE A 561 -25.30 -20.85 -16.42
C ILE A 561 -26.43 -20.62 -15.41
N HIS A 562 -26.14 -20.74 -14.11
CA HIS A 562 -27.13 -20.52 -13.05
C HIS A 562 -27.66 -19.08 -13.04
N ARG A 563 -26.77 -18.07 -13.06
CA ARG A 563 -27.17 -16.66 -13.14
C ARG A 563 -27.93 -16.33 -14.42
N ALA A 564 -27.59 -16.95 -15.55
CA ALA A 564 -28.36 -16.79 -16.78
C ALA A 564 -29.80 -17.27 -16.61
N LYS A 565 -29.98 -18.44 -15.98
CA LYS A 565 -31.32 -18.99 -15.66
C LYS A 565 -32.10 -18.10 -14.69
N GLU A 566 -31.45 -17.57 -13.65
CA GLU A 566 -32.09 -16.62 -12.71
C GLU A 566 -32.56 -15.34 -13.41
N ARG A 567 -31.84 -14.89 -14.44
CA ARG A 567 -32.21 -13.74 -15.28
C ARG A 567 -33.18 -14.08 -16.43
N GLY A 568 -33.80 -15.27 -16.41
CA GLY A 568 -34.77 -15.71 -17.42
C GLY A 568 -34.16 -16.11 -18.78
N PHE A 569 -32.84 -16.25 -18.85
CA PHE A 569 -32.13 -16.76 -20.03
C PHE A 569 -31.79 -18.23 -19.82
N ASP A 570 -32.63 -19.12 -20.36
CA ASP A 570 -32.32 -20.54 -20.45
C ASP A 570 -31.71 -20.88 -21.83
N PRO A 571 -30.42 -21.26 -21.90
CA PRO A 571 -29.74 -21.59 -23.16
C PRO A 571 -30.40 -22.74 -23.92
N ALA A 572 -31.13 -23.63 -23.23
CA ALA A 572 -31.80 -24.77 -23.84
C ALA A 572 -33.10 -24.39 -24.58
N THR A 573 -33.68 -23.20 -24.33
CA THR A 573 -35.03 -22.85 -24.76
C THR A 573 -35.15 -21.51 -25.49
N ASN A 574 -34.08 -20.71 -25.64
CA ASN A 574 -34.14 -19.37 -26.25
C ASN A 574 -33.58 -19.32 -27.71
N PRO A 575 -34.43 -19.21 -28.75
CA PRO A 575 -34.00 -19.24 -30.16
C PRO A 575 -33.25 -17.99 -30.66
N ARG A 576 -33.34 -16.85 -29.95
CA ARG A 576 -32.64 -15.61 -30.36
C ARG A 576 -31.11 -15.73 -30.29
N VAL A 577 -30.60 -16.57 -29.38
CA VAL A 577 -29.15 -16.85 -29.23
C VAL A 577 -28.60 -17.70 -30.38
N LYS A 578 -29.44 -18.34 -31.21
CA LYS A 578 -28.96 -19.10 -32.38
C LYS A 578 -28.72 -18.26 -33.64
N MET A 579 -29.39 -17.12 -33.80
CA MET A 579 -29.37 -16.35 -35.06
C MET A 579 -28.39 -15.17 -35.07
N GLU A 580 -28.25 -14.42 -33.98
CA GLU A 580 -27.26 -13.31 -33.88
C GLU A 580 -25.79 -13.80 -33.95
N TYR A 581 -25.56 -15.11 -33.75
CA TYR A 581 -24.24 -15.68 -33.55
C TYR A 581 -23.59 -16.32 -34.79
N VAL A 582 -24.37 -16.65 -35.81
CA VAL A 582 -23.81 -17.16 -37.08
C VAL A 582 -23.20 -16.01 -37.89
N GLU A 583 -23.80 -14.82 -37.82
CA GLU A 583 -23.37 -13.65 -38.60
C GLU A 583 -22.07 -12.99 -38.08
N ASP A 584 -21.79 -13.01 -36.78
CA ASP A 584 -20.57 -12.41 -36.21
C ASP A 584 -19.32 -13.32 -36.31
N ALA A 585 -19.51 -14.64 -36.35
CA ALA A 585 -18.44 -15.61 -36.59
C ALA A 585 -17.87 -15.50 -38.02
N GLU A 586 -18.71 -15.12 -38.99
CA GLU A 586 -18.30 -14.91 -40.38
C GLU A 586 -17.58 -13.55 -40.59
N ARG A 587 -17.84 -12.56 -39.74
CA ARG A 587 -17.24 -11.21 -39.84
C ARG A 587 -15.82 -11.07 -39.27
N SER A 588 -15.36 -11.95 -38.38
CA SER A 588 -14.15 -11.72 -37.56
C SER A 588 -12.84 -12.37 -38.05
N GLY A 589 -12.87 -13.18 -39.11
CA GLY A 589 -11.68 -13.55 -39.89
C GLY A 589 -10.44 -14.12 -39.14
N ARG A 590 -10.60 -14.87 -38.04
CA ARG A 590 -9.47 -15.49 -37.28
C ARG A 590 -9.75 -16.95 -36.83
N PRO A 591 -8.71 -17.76 -36.54
CA PRO A 591 -8.71 -19.18 -36.91
C PRO A 591 -9.48 -20.13 -35.97
N LYS A 592 -9.98 -21.19 -36.61
CA LYS A 592 -10.88 -22.25 -36.15
C LYS A 592 -10.33 -23.15 -35.01
N LYS A 593 -10.17 -22.65 -33.77
CA LYS A 593 -9.93 -23.56 -32.61
C LYS A 593 -11.20 -24.23 -32.07
N GLY A 594 -12.37 -23.57 -32.16
CA GLY A 594 -13.67 -24.14 -31.72
C GLY A 594 -14.27 -25.19 -32.67
N SER A 595 -13.78 -25.28 -33.92
CA SER A 595 -14.33 -26.20 -34.93
C SER A 595 -14.14 -27.69 -34.61
N LYS A 596 -13.17 -28.04 -33.74
CA LYS A 596 -12.90 -29.43 -33.38
C LYS A 596 -13.91 -30.03 -32.39
N LEU A 597 -14.60 -29.20 -31.59
CA LEU A 597 -15.61 -29.66 -30.64
C LEU A 597 -16.96 -29.94 -31.31
N VAL A 598 -17.34 -29.12 -32.30
CA VAL A 598 -18.58 -29.29 -33.07
C VAL A 598 -18.48 -30.47 -34.06
N ALA A 599 -17.29 -30.74 -34.60
CA ALA A 599 -17.07 -31.83 -35.55
C ALA A 599 -17.05 -33.25 -34.92
N ALA A 600 -16.92 -33.36 -33.60
CA ALA A 600 -16.84 -34.64 -32.91
C ALA A 600 -18.21 -35.33 -32.74
N GLU A 601 -19.31 -34.58 -32.70
CA GLU A 601 -20.66 -35.13 -32.58
C GLU A 601 -21.38 -35.33 -33.92
N SER A 602 -21.00 -34.60 -34.97
CA SER A 602 -21.62 -34.78 -36.30
C SER A 602 -21.25 -36.12 -36.97
N GLN A 603 -20.26 -36.86 -36.45
CA GLN A 603 -19.87 -38.17 -36.95
C GLN A 603 -20.47 -39.35 -36.16
N ALA A 604 -21.19 -39.10 -35.06
CA ALA A 604 -21.84 -40.17 -34.28
C ALA A 604 -23.29 -40.45 -34.69
N GLY A 605 -23.85 -39.68 -35.64
CA GLY A 605 -25.27 -39.67 -35.97
C GLY A 605 -25.61 -40.02 -37.42
N SER A 606 -24.99 -41.04 -38.03
CA SER A 606 -25.55 -41.62 -39.27
C SER A 606 -25.05 -43.05 -39.53
N THR A 607 -25.81 -44.03 -39.06
CA THR A 607 -25.78 -45.38 -39.64
C THR A 607 -27.21 -45.90 -39.82
N SER A 608 -27.62 -46.09 -41.08
CA SER A 608 -28.30 -47.28 -41.64
C SER A 608 -29.29 -46.94 -42.77
N GLY A 609 -29.08 -47.52 -43.96
CA GLY A 609 -30.10 -47.68 -45.02
C GLY A 609 -29.55 -47.50 -46.44
N PRO A 610 -29.79 -48.43 -47.39
CA PRO A 610 -28.76 -48.90 -48.32
C PRO A 610 -28.77 -48.24 -49.71
N GLY A 611 -27.59 -48.27 -50.34
CA GLY A 611 -27.33 -47.75 -51.67
C GLY A 611 -27.72 -48.68 -52.82
N SER A 612 -27.85 -48.05 -53.99
CA SER A 612 -27.81 -48.67 -55.32
C SER A 612 -27.23 -47.67 -56.32
N GLY A 613 -26.28 -48.09 -57.15
CA GLY A 613 -26.03 -47.46 -58.46
C GLY A 613 -24.66 -46.83 -58.70
N SER A 614 -23.71 -47.65 -59.15
CA SER A 614 -22.86 -47.49 -60.36
C SER A 614 -22.41 -46.11 -60.88
N GLY A 615 -21.11 -46.00 -61.21
CA GLY A 615 -20.61 -45.26 -62.40
C GLY A 615 -19.48 -44.26 -62.14
N SER A 616 -18.21 -44.65 -62.37
CA SER A 616 -17.24 -44.11 -63.36
C SER A 616 -16.94 -42.59 -63.27
N ALA A 617 -15.76 -42.19 -62.76
CA ALA A 617 -14.49 -41.97 -63.49
C ALA A 617 -14.54 -40.82 -64.51
N VAL A 618 -13.62 -39.84 -64.38
CA VAL A 618 -12.77 -39.24 -65.44
C VAL A 618 -11.88 -38.12 -64.83
N GLU A 619 -10.61 -38.15 -65.27
CA GLU A 619 -9.47 -37.24 -65.08
C GLU A 619 -9.76 -35.81 -65.63
N ALA A 620 -9.01 -34.74 -65.40
CA ALA A 620 -7.62 -34.52 -65.80
C ALA A 620 -7.11 -33.10 -65.39
N GLU A 621 -5.78 -33.01 -65.24
CA GLU A 621 -4.84 -31.95 -65.71
C GLU A 621 -5.08 -30.47 -65.33
N SER A 622 -4.22 -29.83 -64.52
CA SER A 622 -2.86 -29.30 -64.78
C SER A 622 -2.85 -27.97 -65.54
N GLU A 623 -2.29 -26.91 -64.93
CA GLU A 623 -1.26 -26.08 -65.56
C GLU A 623 -0.64 -25.08 -64.57
N ALA A 624 0.66 -24.87 -64.74
CA ALA A 624 1.54 -24.02 -63.96
C ALA A 624 1.79 -22.68 -64.69
N GLY A 625 2.19 -21.65 -63.95
CA GLY A 625 2.68 -20.39 -64.52
C GLY A 625 3.48 -19.57 -63.51
N GLU A 626 4.80 -19.52 -63.74
CA GLU A 626 5.81 -18.59 -63.20
C GLU A 626 5.35 -17.13 -63.39
N GLY A 627 5.70 -16.09 -62.61
CA GLY A 627 6.91 -15.73 -61.88
C GLY A 627 7.24 -14.27 -62.24
N ARG A 628 7.45 -13.37 -61.26
CA ARG A 628 8.31 -12.17 -61.38
C ARG A 628 8.41 -11.36 -60.08
N SER A 629 9.63 -10.92 -59.83
CA SER A 629 10.17 -10.19 -58.68
C SER A 629 10.18 -8.66 -58.86
N MET A 630 9.87 -7.90 -57.77
CA MET A 630 10.47 -6.66 -57.20
C MET A 630 10.82 -5.45 -58.12
N PRO A 631 11.08 -4.18 -57.64
CA PRO A 631 11.39 -3.72 -56.27
C PRO A 631 10.73 -2.37 -55.80
N GLU A 632 11.11 -1.99 -54.57
CA GLU A 632 11.07 -0.72 -53.80
C GLU A 632 10.86 0.64 -54.52
N ALA A 633 10.17 1.59 -53.83
CA ALA A 633 10.65 2.97 -53.61
C ALA A 633 9.81 3.74 -52.56
N GLN A 634 10.49 4.68 -51.91
CA GLN A 634 10.15 5.59 -50.81
C GLN A 634 8.94 6.53 -51.02
N ALA A 635 8.23 6.83 -49.93
CA ALA A 635 7.85 8.18 -49.47
C ALA A 635 7.45 8.15 -48.00
#